data_AF-A0A7K9I239-F1
#
_entry.id   AF-A0A7K9I239-F1
#
_cell.length_a   1.000
_cell.length_b   1.000
_cell.length_c   1.000
_cell.angle_alpha   90.00
_cell.angle_beta   90.00
_cell.angle_gamma   90.00
#
_symmetry.space_group_name_H-M   'P 1'
#
loop_
_entity.id
_entity.type
_entity.pdbx_description
1 polymer ?
#
loop_
_entity_poly.entity_id
_entity_poly.type
_entity_poly.pdbx_seq_one_letter_code
_entity_poly.pdbx_strand_id
1 'polypeptide(L)'
;EVKERVRKEEEKGVTAAAVLFLDTILQLEVEGWLRGFLDALVAAGYTGLAEAIENWDFSKLEKLKLHRELLKRIEATMLEVDPVAVMPYINTCLIERECEEILQISEHRSKAAGITKLIEYLCRSDKEQWPKSLQLALDNTGYYNASQLWDMREDNAKDIDGEMMDASENTFETTVTFSEEAECDNLSKNICTLSEGIYQSSPVYETKKARSYQTELAQPAIDGKNTLICAPTGSGKTFVALLICEHHFQNVPAGQKAKVVFLATKVPVYEQQKIVFKQHFERRGYSVHGISGETAANVSVEKLIQDSDIIVLTPQILVNTFKQGLFSSLCIFTLMIFDECHNTTGNHPYNVLMTRYLEQKFHSSANQLPQIVGLTASVGVGNAKSIKETIDHICTLCSNLDIHAISTVRENKEDLQRFSNKPETHVRWVKKRVQNHFADIISGLMSETEAVMRKIYSV
;
A
#
# COMPACT_ATOMS: atom_id res chain seq x y z
N GLU A 1 -48.04 16.72 -26.70
CA GLU A 1 -48.61 15.47 -26.16
C GLU A 1 -47.54 14.46 -25.77
N VAL A 2 -46.72 13.95 -26.72
CA VAL A 2 -45.67 12.95 -26.44
C VAL A 2 -44.72 13.37 -25.30
N LYS A 3 -44.20 14.61 -25.31
CA LYS A 3 -43.30 15.12 -24.27
C LYS A 3 -43.92 15.04 -22.86
N GLU A 4 -45.21 15.31 -22.75
CA GLU A 4 -45.94 15.27 -21.48
C GLU A 4 -46.19 13.83 -21.03
N ARG A 5 -46.45 12.92 -21.97
CA ARG A 5 -46.58 11.49 -21.70
C ARG A 5 -45.27 10.89 -21.17
N VAL A 6 -44.12 11.28 -21.73
CA VAL A 6 -42.80 10.86 -21.26
C VAL A 6 -42.53 11.36 -19.84
N ARG A 7 -42.82 12.63 -19.53
CA ARG A 7 -42.67 13.18 -18.16
C ARG A 7 -43.52 12.46 -17.13
N LYS A 8 -44.77 12.12 -17.46
CA LYS A 8 -45.63 11.33 -16.56
C LYS A 8 -45.12 9.91 -16.33
N GLU A 9 -44.41 9.34 -17.30
CA GLU A 9 -43.81 8.01 -17.14
C GLU A 9 -42.53 8.06 -16.30
N GLU A 10 -41.81 9.19 -16.30
CA GLU A 10 -40.60 9.42 -15.49
C GLU A 10 -40.89 9.30 -13.99
N GLU A 11 -42.06 9.80 -13.55
CA GLU A 11 -42.54 9.67 -12.16
C GLU A 11 -42.70 8.21 -11.72
N LYS A 12 -42.98 7.29 -12.65
CA LYS A 12 -43.10 5.85 -12.37
C LYS A 12 -41.76 5.13 -12.46
N GLY A 13 -40.89 5.59 -13.35
CA GLY A 13 -39.56 5.04 -13.52
C GLY A 13 -38.81 5.69 -14.67
N VAL A 14 -37.66 6.28 -14.35
CA VAL A 14 -36.76 6.94 -15.32
C VAL A 14 -36.39 6.02 -16.49
N THR A 15 -36.15 4.73 -16.23
CA THR A 15 -35.82 3.75 -17.27
C THR A 15 -37.01 3.49 -18.21
N ALA A 16 -38.23 3.42 -17.68
CA ALA A 16 -39.44 3.24 -18.49
C ALA A 16 -39.72 4.47 -19.36
N ALA A 17 -39.51 5.66 -18.81
CA ALA A 17 -39.61 6.91 -19.56
C ALA A 17 -38.59 7.00 -20.71
N ALA A 18 -37.35 6.56 -20.47
CA ALA A 18 -36.31 6.50 -21.49
C ALA A 18 -36.67 5.53 -22.63
N VAL A 19 -37.21 4.34 -22.30
CA VAL A 19 -37.71 3.38 -23.31
C VAL A 19 -38.84 3.99 -24.13
N LEU A 20 -39.85 4.58 -23.49
CA LEU A 20 -40.97 5.23 -24.18
C LEU A 20 -40.50 6.39 -25.09
N PHE A 21 -39.50 7.16 -24.62
CA PHE A 21 -38.88 8.20 -25.41
C PHE A 21 -38.18 7.61 -26.64
N LEU A 22 -37.32 6.60 -26.47
CA LEU A 22 -36.60 5.94 -27.56
C LEU A 22 -37.55 5.32 -28.59
N ASP A 23 -38.60 4.61 -28.15
CA ASP A 23 -39.61 4.03 -29.03
C ASP A 23 -40.30 5.09 -29.88
N THR A 24 -40.51 6.28 -29.31
CA THR A 24 -41.16 7.37 -30.04
C THR A 24 -40.21 8.08 -31.00
N ILE A 25 -38.92 8.27 -30.65
CA ILE A 25 -37.98 8.93 -31.57
C ILE A 25 -37.62 8.04 -32.76
N LEU A 26 -37.58 6.72 -32.58
CA LEU A 26 -37.30 5.76 -33.66
C LEU A 26 -38.40 5.73 -34.73
N GLN A 27 -39.59 6.24 -34.41
CA GLN A 27 -40.71 6.38 -35.35
C GLN A 27 -40.74 7.74 -36.06
N LEU A 28 -39.80 8.65 -35.77
CA LEU A 28 -39.75 9.97 -36.41
C LEU A 28 -39.11 9.87 -37.80
N GLU A 29 -39.82 10.40 -38.80
CA GLU A 29 -39.35 10.51 -40.20
C GLU A 29 -38.88 11.93 -40.57
N VAL A 30 -38.77 12.82 -39.59
CA VAL A 30 -38.41 14.23 -39.81
C VAL A 30 -36.91 14.37 -40.11
N GLU A 31 -36.55 15.10 -41.16
CA GLU A 31 -35.14 15.31 -41.54
C GLU A 31 -34.31 15.91 -40.38
N GLY A 32 -33.14 15.34 -40.13
CA GLY A 32 -32.20 15.84 -39.11
C GLY A 32 -32.55 15.49 -37.65
N TRP A 33 -33.55 14.64 -37.39
CA TRP A 33 -33.94 14.28 -36.02
C TRP A 33 -32.79 13.69 -35.19
N LEU A 34 -31.93 12.87 -35.80
CA LEU A 34 -30.80 12.23 -35.12
C LEU A 34 -29.76 13.27 -34.67
N ARG A 35 -29.48 14.27 -35.52
CA ARG A 35 -28.55 15.35 -35.15
C ARG A 35 -29.12 16.22 -34.04
N GLY A 36 -30.41 16.58 -34.14
CA GLY A 36 -31.11 17.31 -33.08
C GLY A 36 -31.15 16.53 -31.76
N PHE A 37 -31.22 15.20 -31.81
CA PHE A 37 -31.14 14.34 -30.64
C PHE A 37 -29.74 14.36 -29.99
N LEU A 38 -28.67 14.22 -30.79
CA LEU A 38 -27.29 14.32 -30.29
C LEU A 38 -27.01 15.69 -29.66
N ASP A 39 -27.41 16.78 -30.32
CA ASP A 39 -27.24 18.14 -29.80
C ASP A 39 -28.03 18.33 -28.50
N ALA A 40 -29.23 17.73 -28.38
CA ALA A 40 -30.02 17.74 -27.16
C ALA A 40 -29.38 16.93 -26.01
N LEU A 41 -28.76 15.79 -26.31
CA LEU A 41 -28.01 15.00 -25.31
C LEU A 41 -26.84 15.80 -24.75
N VAL A 42 -26.03 16.42 -25.63
CA VAL A 42 -24.90 17.28 -25.22
C VAL A 42 -25.39 18.46 -24.39
N ALA A 43 -26.45 19.14 -24.82
CA ALA A 43 -27.03 20.26 -24.07
C ALA A 43 -27.60 19.86 -22.70
N ALA A 44 -28.09 18.63 -22.56
CA ALA A 44 -28.54 18.07 -21.29
C ALA A 44 -27.39 17.51 -20.42
N GLY A 45 -26.16 17.50 -20.92
CA GLY A 45 -24.98 17.01 -20.20
C GLY A 45 -24.61 15.54 -20.47
N TYR A 46 -25.36 14.80 -21.30
CA TYR A 46 -25.10 13.40 -21.67
C TYR A 46 -24.04 13.26 -22.77
N THR A 47 -22.82 13.73 -22.49
CA THR A 47 -21.73 13.75 -23.47
C THR A 47 -21.20 12.36 -23.81
N GLY A 48 -21.20 11.41 -22.86
CA GLY A 48 -20.72 10.05 -23.09
C GLY A 48 -21.69 9.25 -23.94
N LEU A 49 -23.00 9.45 -23.73
CA LEU A 49 -24.04 8.85 -24.57
C LEU A 49 -24.04 9.45 -25.98
N ALA A 50 -23.87 10.76 -26.12
CA ALA A 50 -23.76 11.41 -27.42
C ALA A 50 -22.56 10.89 -28.22
N GLU A 51 -21.38 10.79 -27.59
CA GLU A 51 -20.16 10.22 -28.20
C GLU A 51 -20.37 8.75 -28.62
N ALA A 52 -21.01 7.94 -27.77
CA ALA A 52 -21.24 6.52 -28.04
C ALA A 52 -22.18 6.31 -29.23
N ILE A 53 -23.25 7.11 -29.34
CA ILE A 53 -24.21 7.02 -30.45
C ILE A 53 -23.61 7.58 -31.75
N GLU A 54 -22.87 8.70 -31.68
CA GLU A 54 -22.23 9.32 -32.85
C GLU A 54 -21.17 8.39 -33.48
N ASN A 55 -20.39 7.70 -32.65
CA ASN A 55 -19.33 6.81 -33.09
C ASN A 55 -19.74 5.33 -33.21
N TRP A 56 -20.96 4.98 -32.78
CA TRP A 56 -21.42 3.58 -32.65
C TRP A 56 -20.50 2.70 -31.78
N ASP A 57 -19.85 3.30 -30.78
CA ASP A 57 -18.94 2.61 -29.85
C ASP A 57 -19.44 2.75 -28.40
N PHE A 58 -19.90 1.64 -27.83
CA PHE A 58 -20.42 1.56 -26.47
C PHE A 58 -19.43 0.95 -25.47
N SER A 59 -18.18 0.69 -25.89
CA SER A 59 -17.17 0.01 -25.08
C SER A 59 -16.90 0.70 -23.74
N LYS A 60 -16.84 2.04 -23.73
CA LYS A 60 -16.67 2.85 -22.51
C LYS A 60 -17.83 2.67 -21.53
N LEU A 61 -19.07 2.65 -22.03
CA LEU A 61 -20.28 2.50 -21.20
C LEU A 61 -20.41 1.08 -20.66
N GLU A 62 -20.00 0.05 -21.42
CA GLU A 62 -20.05 -1.34 -20.97
C GLU A 62 -19.09 -1.58 -19.79
N LYS A 63 -17.89 -0.98 -19.80
CA LYS A 63 -16.94 -1.05 -18.67
C LYS A 63 -17.51 -0.50 -17.36
N LEU A 64 -18.45 0.46 -17.44
CA LEU A 64 -19.08 1.03 -16.24
C LEU A 64 -20.03 0.05 -15.54
N LYS A 65 -20.52 -0.99 -16.23
CA LYS A 65 -21.50 -1.93 -15.68
C LYS A 65 -21.01 -2.61 -14.40
N LEU A 66 -19.76 -3.06 -14.38
CA LEU A 66 -19.14 -3.68 -13.20
C LEU A 66 -19.13 -2.72 -12.00
N HIS A 67 -18.74 -1.47 -12.22
CA HIS A 67 -18.70 -0.43 -11.19
C HIS A 67 -20.09 -0.08 -10.66
N ARG A 68 -21.11 -0.06 -11.54
CA ARG A 68 -22.51 0.16 -11.13
C ARG A 68 -23.04 -0.97 -10.27
N GLU A 69 -22.71 -2.21 -10.60
CA GLU A 69 -23.08 -3.39 -9.80
C GLU A 69 -22.38 -3.38 -8.44
N LEU A 70 -21.08 -3.02 -8.42
CA LEU A 70 -20.32 -2.88 -7.18
C LEU A 70 -20.89 -1.77 -6.30
N LEU A 71 -21.17 -0.58 -6.85
CA LEU A 71 -21.68 0.56 -6.09
C LEU A 71 -23.02 0.25 -5.40
N LYS A 72 -23.90 -0.48 -6.09
CA LYS A 72 -25.16 -0.97 -5.50
C LYS A 72 -24.92 -1.99 -4.40
N ARG A 73 -23.95 -2.88 -4.56
CA ARG A 73 -23.60 -3.88 -3.54
C ARG A 73 -23.07 -3.23 -2.26
N ILE A 74 -22.32 -2.13 -2.38
CA ILE A 74 -21.73 -1.42 -1.25
C ILE A 74 -22.57 -0.22 -0.77
N GLU A 75 -23.82 -0.09 -1.24
CA GLU A 75 -24.71 1.02 -0.87
C GLU A 75 -24.86 1.17 0.65
N ALA A 76 -24.93 0.05 1.38
CA ALA A 76 -25.03 0.07 2.84
C ALA A 76 -23.82 0.75 3.51
N THR A 77 -22.61 0.58 2.97
CA THR A 77 -21.39 1.23 3.45
C THR A 77 -21.40 2.73 3.17
N MET A 78 -22.05 3.14 2.08
CA MET A 78 -22.12 4.54 1.67
C MET A 78 -23.12 5.37 2.49
N LEU A 79 -24.00 4.76 3.28
CA LEU A 79 -25.02 5.49 4.06
C LEU A 79 -24.42 6.49 5.08
N GLU A 80 -23.17 6.32 5.49
CA GLU A 80 -22.45 7.23 6.39
C GLU A 80 -21.75 8.40 5.66
N VAL A 81 -21.69 8.35 4.32
CA VAL A 81 -21.04 9.36 3.49
C VAL A 81 -21.91 10.61 3.37
N ASP A 82 -21.31 11.79 3.60
CA ASP A 82 -21.99 13.06 3.39
C ASP A 82 -21.97 13.43 1.89
N PRO A 83 -23.12 13.39 1.19
CA PRO A 83 -23.18 13.71 -0.22
C PRO A 83 -22.78 15.16 -0.53
N VAL A 84 -22.95 16.09 0.44
CA VAL A 84 -22.55 17.50 0.26
C VAL A 84 -21.03 17.64 0.24
N ALA A 85 -20.32 16.87 1.07
CA ALA A 85 -18.85 16.90 1.13
C ALA A 85 -18.21 16.27 -0.12
N VAL A 86 -18.84 15.25 -0.69
CA VAL A 86 -18.39 14.54 -1.90
C VAL A 86 -18.72 15.30 -3.18
N MET A 87 -19.78 16.13 -3.18
CA MET A 87 -20.29 16.84 -4.36
C MET A 87 -19.22 17.60 -5.19
N PRO A 88 -18.28 18.37 -4.60
CA PRO A 88 -17.28 19.13 -5.37
C PRO A 88 -16.37 18.26 -6.24
N TYR A 89 -16.18 16.99 -5.86
CA TYR A 89 -15.31 16.06 -6.57
C TYR A 89 -16.04 15.23 -7.63
N ILE A 90 -17.38 15.15 -7.53
CA ILE A 90 -18.19 14.25 -8.34
C ILE A 90 -19.21 14.96 -9.23
N ASN A 91 -19.36 16.28 -9.10
CA ASN A 91 -20.29 17.09 -9.88
C ASN A 91 -20.13 16.91 -11.41
N THR A 92 -18.90 16.71 -11.92
CA THR A 92 -18.65 16.47 -13.34
C THR A 92 -19.14 15.11 -13.84
N CYS A 93 -19.48 14.20 -12.91
CA CYS A 93 -19.97 12.86 -13.20
C CYS A 93 -21.50 12.81 -13.27
N LEU A 94 -22.17 13.86 -12.81
CA LEU A 94 -23.61 13.98 -12.71
C LEU A 94 -24.09 15.12 -13.61
N ILE A 95 -25.39 15.19 -13.82
CA ILE A 95 -26.03 16.31 -14.51
C ILE A 95 -26.33 17.42 -13.50
N GLU A 96 -26.29 18.68 -13.94
CA GLU A 96 -26.49 19.86 -13.08
C GLU A 96 -27.77 19.78 -12.22
N ARG A 97 -28.89 19.36 -12.81
CA ARG A 97 -30.16 19.16 -12.09
C ARG A 97 -30.10 18.03 -11.06
N GLU A 98 -29.36 16.97 -11.34
CA GLU A 98 -29.16 15.86 -10.41
C GLU A 98 -28.35 16.32 -9.19
N CYS A 99 -27.31 17.13 -9.40
CA CYS A 99 -26.54 17.74 -8.32
C CYS A 99 -27.43 18.61 -7.41
N GLU A 100 -28.24 19.49 -7.99
CA GLU A 100 -29.16 20.36 -7.24
C GLU A 100 -30.17 19.54 -6.43
N GLU A 101 -30.76 18.50 -7.03
CA GLU A 101 -31.73 17.63 -6.34
C GLU A 101 -31.08 16.88 -5.18
N ILE A 102 -29.87 16.33 -5.36
CA ILE A 102 -29.12 15.68 -4.27
C ILE A 102 -28.91 16.67 -3.12
N LEU A 103 -28.47 17.89 -3.40
CA LEU A 103 -28.22 18.91 -2.37
C LEU A 103 -29.52 19.28 -1.64
N GLN A 104 -30.62 19.48 -2.37
CA GLN A 104 -31.94 19.76 -1.78
C GLN A 104 -32.45 18.62 -0.90
N ILE A 105 -32.32 17.36 -1.34
CA ILE A 105 -32.72 16.19 -0.55
C ILE A 105 -31.85 16.07 0.70
N SER A 106 -30.55 16.35 0.56
CA SER A 106 -29.59 16.27 1.66
C SER A 106 -29.87 17.30 2.75
N GLU A 107 -30.25 18.53 2.34
CA GLU A 107 -30.58 19.64 3.23
C GLU A 107 -31.98 19.52 3.86
N HIS A 108 -32.99 19.19 3.06
CA HIS A 108 -34.39 19.23 3.50
C HIS A 108 -34.95 17.89 4.00
N ARG A 109 -34.37 16.75 3.60
CA ARG A 109 -34.87 15.42 3.99
C ARG A 109 -33.90 14.71 4.93
N SER A 110 -32.74 14.30 4.43
CA SER A 110 -31.65 13.74 5.24
C SER A 110 -30.42 13.47 4.36
N LYS A 111 -29.23 13.47 4.98
CA LYS A 111 -27.98 13.07 4.32
C LYS A 111 -28.05 11.66 3.73
N ALA A 112 -28.67 10.72 4.46
CA ALA A 112 -28.88 9.34 4.01
C ALA A 112 -29.75 9.27 2.74
N ALA A 113 -30.84 10.05 2.66
CA ALA A 113 -31.65 10.11 1.46
C ALA A 113 -30.89 10.76 0.30
N GLY A 114 -30.04 11.75 0.60
CA GLY A 114 -29.17 12.40 -0.36
C GLY A 114 -28.14 11.46 -0.97
N ILE A 115 -27.44 10.67 -0.15
CA ILE A 115 -26.44 9.72 -0.65
C ILE A 115 -27.06 8.56 -1.43
N THR A 116 -28.23 8.05 -1.02
CA THR A 116 -28.99 7.08 -1.82
C THR A 116 -29.33 7.65 -3.19
N LYS A 117 -29.72 8.94 -3.26
CA LYS A 117 -30.02 9.60 -4.53
C LYS A 117 -28.75 9.82 -5.38
N LEU A 118 -27.64 10.17 -4.75
CA LEU A 118 -26.33 10.28 -5.40
C LEU A 118 -25.91 8.96 -6.02
N ILE A 119 -26.03 7.84 -5.29
CA ILE A 119 -25.72 6.49 -5.78
C ILE A 119 -26.63 6.12 -6.95
N GLU A 120 -27.93 6.45 -6.86
CA GLU A 120 -28.89 6.23 -7.94
C GLU A 120 -28.45 6.95 -9.23
N TYR A 121 -28.02 8.22 -9.13
CA TYR A 121 -27.57 9.00 -10.28
C TYR A 121 -26.20 8.57 -10.80
N LEU A 122 -25.25 8.23 -9.94
CA LEU A 122 -23.98 7.63 -10.37
C LEU A 122 -24.18 6.31 -11.12
N CYS A 123 -25.12 5.48 -10.69
CA CYS A 123 -25.47 4.26 -11.41
C CYS A 123 -26.02 4.52 -12.82
N ARG A 124 -26.48 5.75 -13.09
CA ARG A 124 -26.99 6.20 -14.40
C ARG A 124 -25.99 7.06 -15.18
N SER A 125 -24.90 7.49 -14.55
CA SER A 125 -23.87 8.31 -15.20
C SER A 125 -23.31 7.65 -16.45
N ASP A 126 -23.20 8.43 -17.53
CA ASP A 126 -22.61 8.05 -18.82
C ASP A 126 -21.11 8.42 -18.91
N LYS A 127 -20.50 8.85 -17.80
CA LYS A 127 -19.12 9.39 -17.78
C LYS A 127 -18.11 8.32 -17.40
N GLU A 128 -17.21 7.92 -18.29
CA GLU A 128 -16.20 6.87 -18.02
C GLU A 128 -15.35 7.14 -16.75
N GLN A 129 -15.14 8.41 -16.42
CA GLN A 129 -14.29 8.84 -15.30
C GLN A 129 -14.95 8.79 -13.92
N TRP A 130 -16.27 8.52 -13.81
CA TRP A 130 -16.96 8.59 -12.52
C TRP A 130 -16.42 7.63 -11.45
N PRO A 131 -15.99 6.37 -11.76
CA PRO A 131 -15.46 5.48 -10.73
C PRO A 131 -14.18 6.02 -10.08
N LYS A 132 -13.29 6.60 -10.89
CA LYS A 132 -12.05 7.23 -10.42
C LYS A 132 -12.32 8.52 -9.65
N SER A 133 -13.33 9.28 -10.07
CA SER A 133 -13.75 10.51 -9.39
C SER A 133 -14.36 10.20 -8.02
N LEU A 134 -15.14 9.12 -7.91
CA LEU A 134 -15.66 8.63 -6.64
C LEU A 134 -14.54 8.17 -5.70
N GLN A 135 -13.55 7.41 -6.19
CA GLN A 135 -12.37 7.03 -5.42
C GLN A 135 -11.66 8.25 -4.83
N LEU A 136 -11.35 9.24 -5.67
CA LEU A 136 -10.70 10.48 -5.25
C LEU A 136 -11.55 11.26 -4.24
N ALA A 137 -12.87 11.29 -4.45
CA ALA A 137 -13.77 11.99 -3.56
C ALA A 137 -13.78 11.36 -2.16
N LEU A 138 -13.87 10.04 -2.07
CA LEU A 138 -13.87 9.30 -0.80
C LEU A 138 -12.53 9.46 -0.06
N ASP A 139 -11.41 9.41 -0.79
CA ASP A 139 -10.08 9.61 -0.23
C ASP A 139 -9.90 11.04 0.32
N ASN A 140 -10.29 12.07 -0.44
CA ASN A 140 -10.13 13.47 -0.04
C ASN A 140 -11.09 13.92 1.08
N THR A 141 -12.23 13.26 1.21
CA THR A 141 -13.21 13.54 2.27
C THR A 141 -12.99 12.69 3.53
N GLY A 142 -12.03 11.76 3.51
CA GLY A 142 -11.64 10.95 4.66
C GLY A 142 -12.54 9.75 4.94
N TYR A 143 -13.37 9.33 3.98
CA TYR A 143 -14.19 8.11 4.09
C TYR A 143 -13.37 6.86 3.73
N TYR A 144 -12.30 6.60 4.49
CA TYR A 144 -11.32 5.56 4.17
C TYR A 144 -11.91 4.14 4.14
N ASN A 145 -12.91 3.82 4.96
CA ASN A 145 -13.56 2.50 4.93
C ASN A 145 -14.30 2.25 3.60
N ALA A 146 -15.05 3.24 3.13
CA ALA A 146 -15.75 3.17 1.85
C ALA A 146 -14.76 3.22 0.67
N SER A 147 -13.72 4.05 0.78
CA SER A 147 -12.63 4.14 -0.20
C SER A 147 -11.88 2.81 -0.37
N GLN A 148 -11.53 2.15 0.74
CA GLN A 148 -10.82 0.87 0.72
C GLN A 148 -11.68 -0.26 0.14
N LEU A 149 -13.01 -0.20 0.32
CA LEU A 149 -13.92 -1.20 -0.25
C LEU A 149 -14.20 -0.96 -1.74
N TRP A 150 -14.11 0.29 -2.19
CA TRP A 150 -14.28 0.67 -3.60
C TRP A 150 -13.05 0.35 -4.46
N ASP A 151 -11.88 0.29 -3.82
CA ASP A 151 -10.53 0.23 -4.37
C ASP A 151 -10.40 0.17 -5.90
N MET A 152 -10.37 1.34 -6.51
CA MET A 152 -10.10 1.53 -7.94
C MET A 152 -8.60 1.65 -8.25
N ARG A 153 -7.71 1.40 -7.28
CA ARG A 153 -6.26 1.48 -7.45
C ARG A 153 -5.78 0.23 -8.17
N GLU A 154 -6.03 0.15 -9.47
CA GLU A 154 -5.52 -0.87 -10.40
C GLU A 154 -5.28 -2.25 -9.75
N ASP A 155 -6.33 -3.07 -9.68
CA ASP A 155 -6.21 -4.51 -9.48
C ASP A 155 -5.27 -5.12 -10.53
N ASN A 156 -4.02 -5.37 -10.15
CA ASN A 156 -3.31 -6.57 -10.60
C ASN A 156 -3.61 -7.68 -9.58
N ALA A 157 -4.89 -8.04 -9.47
CA ALA A 157 -5.35 -9.09 -8.60
C ALA A 157 -4.68 -10.43 -8.96
N LYS A 158 -3.97 -11.00 -7.98
CA LYS A 158 -3.93 -12.45 -7.76
C LYS A 158 -4.00 -12.74 -6.26
N ASP A 159 -5.12 -13.35 -5.89
CA ASP A 159 -5.29 -14.33 -4.83
C ASP A 159 -4.47 -14.10 -3.55
N ILE A 160 -5.07 -13.36 -2.62
CA ILE A 160 -4.76 -13.55 -1.20
C ILE A 160 -5.47 -14.83 -0.79
N ASP A 161 -4.74 -15.94 -0.77
CA ASP A 161 -5.15 -17.11 0.00
C ASP A 161 -5.30 -16.66 1.46
N GLY A 162 -6.55 -16.58 1.90
CA GLY A 162 -6.88 -16.37 3.30
C GLY A 162 -6.50 -17.63 4.08
N GLU A 163 -5.33 -17.60 4.72
CA GLU A 163 -5.10 -18.48 5.87
C GLU A 163 -6.07 -18.07 6.98
N MET A 164 -7.18 -18.80 7.06
CA MET A 164 -8.02 -18.88 8.25
C MET A 164 -7.17 -19.41 9.40
N MET A 165 -6.67 -18.52 10.25
CA MET A 165 -6.15 -18.89 11.56
C MET A 165 -7.34 -19.18 12.48
N ASP A 166 -7.41 -20.41 12.97
CA ASP A 166 -8.37 -20.88 13.97
C ASP A 166 -8.42 -19.92 15.17
N ALA A 167 -9.54 -19.22 15.31
CA ALA A 167 -9.87 -18.45 16.50
C ALA A 167 -10.41 -19.40 17.58
N SER A 168 -9.51 -20.12 18.24
CA SER A 168 -9.81 -20.75 19.53
C SER A 168 -8.65 -20.54 20.50
N GLU A 169 -8.62 -19.37 21.14
CA GLU A 169 -8.18 -19.23 22.53
C GLU A 169 -8.54 -17.83 23.04
N ASN A 170 -9.42 -17.80 24.05
CA ASN A 170 -9.80 -16.60 24.79
C ASN A 170 -8.57 -15.97 25.46
N THR A 171 -7.94 -15.00 24.79
CA THR A 171 -6.99 -14.09 25.42
C THR A 171 -7.44 -12.66 25.13
N PHE A 172 -7.94 -11.97 26.15
CA PHE A 172 -8.29 -10.55 26.07
C PHE A 172 -7.02 -9.75 25.73
N GLU A 173 -6.85 -9.42 24.45
CA GLU A 173 -5.84 -8.46 24.02
C GLU A 173 -6.23 -7.06 24.50
N THR A 174 -5.34 -6.47 25.30
CA THR A 174 -5.44 -5.05 25.68
C THR A 174 -4.92 -4.24 24.51
N THR A 175 -5.83 -3.65 23.72
CA THR A 175 -5.47 -2.72 22.64
C THR A 175 -4.89 -1.45 23.27
N VAL A 176 -3.57 -1.34 23.29
CA VAL A 176 -2.87 -0.10 23.62
C VAL A 176 -2.67 0.66 22.31
N THR A 177 -3.44 1.73 22.11
CA THR A 177 -3.22 2.67 21.02
C THR A 177 -2.01 3.55 21.35
N PHE A 178 -0.90 3.31 20.66
CA PHE A 178 0.24 4.21 20.66
C PHE A 178 0.05 5.24 19.54
N SER A 179 -0.04 6.51 19.89
CA SER A 179 0.09 7.63 18.97
C SER A 179 1.44 8.28 19.26
N GLU A 180 2.48 7.85 18.55
CA GLU A 180 3.76 8.56 18.51
C GLU A 180 3.72 9.48 17.27
N GLU A 181 3.66 10.79 17.47
CA GLU A 181 4.11 11.74 16.46
C GLU A 181 5.63 11.69 16.45
N ALA A 182 6.20 10.82 15.62
CA ALA A 182 7.61 10.89 15.30
C ALA A 182 7.86 12.24 14.60
N GLU A 183 8.70 13.08 15.18
CA GLU A 183 9.21 14.27 14.51
C GLU A 183 9.75 13.88 13.13
N CYS A 184 9.23 14.56 12.11
CA CYS A 184 9.53 14.33 10.71
C CYS A 184 10.97 14.69 10.39
N ASP A 185 11.88 13.73 10.57
CA ASP A 185 13.23 13.77 10.00
C ASP A 185 13.45 12.63 8.98
N ASN A 186 12.33 12.06 8.51
CA ASN A 186 12.27 11.05 7.45
C ASN A 186 12.93 11.58 6.16
N LEU A 187 13.78 10.74 5.56
CA LEU A 187 14.31 10.92 4.20
C LEU A 187 13.22 10.89 3.11
N SER A 188 11.96 10.64 3.51
CA SER A 188 10.76 10.86 2.72
C SER A 188 9.95 11.99 3.35
N LYS A 189 10.14 13.24 2.90
CA LYS A 189 9.15 14.28 3.16
C LYS A 189 7.81 13.82 2.57
N ASN A 190 6.77 13.96 3.38
CA ASN A 190 5.38 13.69 3.02
C ASN A 190 5.02 14.32 1.66
N ILE A 191 4.55 13.48 0.73
CA ILE A 191 3.70 13.93 -0.38
C ILE A 191 2.28 14.00 0.20
N CYS A 192 1.96 15.07 0.92
CA CYS A 192 0.57 15.46 1.17
C CYS A 192 0.52 16.88 1.76
N THR A 193 0.54 17.86 0.87
CA THR A 193 -0.05 19.21 1.03
C THR A 193 0.11 19.91 -0.33
N LEU A 194 -0.86 19.72 -1.21
CA LEU A 194 -0.99 20.49 -2.44
C LEU A 194 -2.33 21.21 -2.38
N SER A 195 -2.29 22.42 -1.82
CA SER A 195 -3.28 23.45 -2.08
C SER A 195 -2.54 24.71 -2.54
N GLU A 196 -2.90 25.11 -3.76
CA GLU A 196 -2.60 26.37 -4.45
C GLU A 196 -1.22 26.53 -5.09
N GLY A 197 -1.27 26.81 -6.40
CA GLY A 197 -0.17 26.62 -7.33
C GLY A 197 0.94 27.64 -7.24
N ILE A 198 2.14 27.15 -7.58
CA ILE A 198 3.21 27.76 -8.39
C ILE A 198 4.20 26.61 -8.62
N TYR A 199 4.74 26.48 -9.85
CA TYR A 199 5.75 25.50 -10.24
C TYR A 199 6.85 25.34 -9.17
N GLN A 200 6.78 24.29 -8.35
CA GLN A 200 7.84 23.92 -7.42
C GLN A 200 8.65 22.77 -8.00
N SER A 201 9.93 23.08 -8.24
CA SER A 201 11.01 22.14 -8.55
C SER A 201 10.95 20.89 -7.65
N SER A 202 11.23 19.72 -8.24
CA SER A 202 11.41 18.44 -7.54
C SER A 202 12.15 18.62 -6.20
N PRO A 203 11.77 17.90 -5.12
CA PRO A 203 12.41 18.08 -3.82
C PRO A 203 13.88 17.72 -3.95
N VAL A 204 14.73 18.74 -3.81
CA VAL A 204 16.18 18.60 -3.85
C VAL A 204 16.59 17.70 -2.70
N TYR A 205 17.12 16.51 -3.00
CA TYR A 205 17.69 15.61 -2.01
C TYR A 205 18.91 16.30 -1.37
N GLU A 206 18.79 16.70 -0.11
CA GLU A 206 19.92 17.23 0.65
C GLU A 206 20.89 16.11 1.03
N THR A 207 22.18 16.31 0.73
CA THR A 207 23.26 15.45 1.21
C THR A 207 23.34 15.51 2.74
N LYS A 208 22.66 14.59 3.43
CA LYS A 208 22.79 14.42 4.88
C LYS A 208 24.18 13.89 5.23
N LYS A 209 24.85 14.51 6.20
CA LYS A 209 26.08 13.98 6.79
C LYS A 209 25.75 12.97 7.88
N ALA A 210 26.54 11.90 7.98
CA ALA A 210 26.37 10.91 9.03
C ALA A 210 26.65 11.50 10.41
N ARG A 211 25.82 11.15 11.38
CA ARG A 211 26.05 11.44 12.80
C ARG A 211 27.12 10.52 13.37
N SER A 212 27.69 10.86 14.52
CA SER A 212 28.77 10.09 15.12
C SER A 212 28.33 8.66 15.44
N TYR A 213 27.14 8.49 16.03
CA TYR A 213 26.60 7.15 16.29
C TYR A 213 26.31 6.33 15.02
N GLN A 214 25.99 7.00 13.90
CA GLN A 214 25.72 6.31 12.63
C GLN A 214 27.03 5.80 12.01
N THR A 215 28.11 6.56 12.15
CA THR A 215 29.45 6.17 11.74
C THR A 215 29.95 4.99 12.59
N GLU A 216 29.74 5.05 13.92
CA GLU A 216 30.02 3.94 14.84
C GLU A 216 29.27 2.66 14.43
N LEU A 217 27.98 2.76 14.10
CA LEU A 217 27.18 1.62 13.67
C LEU A 217 27.70 1.00 12.36
N ALA A 218 28.15 1.82 11.41
CA ALA A 218 28.65 1.39 10.11
C ALA A 218 30.04 0.75 10.16
N GLN A 219 30.89 1.14 11.12
CA GLN A 219 32.32 0.83 11.10
C GLN A 219 32.65 -0.67 10.92
N PRO A 220 32.05 -1.62 11.66
CA PRO A 220 32.38 -3.03 11.48
C PRO A 220 32.05 -3.56 10.07
N ALA A 221 30.99 -3.04 9.44
CA ALA A 221 30.64 -3.38 8.07
C ALA A 221 31.58 -2.72 7.06
N ILE A 222 32.01 -1.47 7.31
CA ILE A 222 33.03 -0.80 6.48
C ILE A 222 34.36 -1.57 6.52
N ASP A 223 34.70 -2.18 7.66
CA ASP A 223 35.87 -3.06 7.81
C ASP A 223 35.72 -4.43 7.09
N GLY A 224 34.60 -4.66 6.38
CA GLY A 224 34.34 -5.88 5.61
C GLY A 224 33.79 -7.06 6.44
N LYS A 225 33.41 -6.85 7.71
CA LYS A 225 32.83 -7.93 8.54
C LYS A 225 31.35 -8.11 8.21
N ASN A 226 30.89 -9.36 8.21
CA ASN A 226 29.45 -9.62 8.28
C ASN A 226 28.89 -9.07 9.60
N THR A 227 27.97 -8.13 9.51
CA THR A 227 27.62 -7.26 10.65
C THR A 227 26.11 -7.22 10.88
N LEU A 228 25.71 -7.44 12.13
CA LEU A 228 24.34 -7.27 12.60
C LEU A 228 24.20 -5.92 13.30
N ILE A 229 23.55 -4.96 12.66
CA ILE A 229 23.32 -3.61 13.18
C ILE A 229 22.01 -3.63 13.97
N CYS A 230 22.12 -3.51 15.29
CA CYS A 230 20.98 -3.44 16.20
C CYS A 230 20.89 -2.03 16.79
N ALA A 231 19.93 -1.24 16.29
CA ALA A 231 19.69 0.13 16.72
C ALA A 231 18.20 0.49 16.66
N PRO A 232 17.68 1.33 17.56
CA PRO A 232 16.24 1.64 17.63
C PRO A 232 15.63 2.11 16.30
N THR A 233 14.32 1.90 16.12
CA THR A 233 13.57 2.53 15.02
C THR A 233 13.71 4.05 15.11
N GLY A 234 13.81 4.73 13.96
CA GLY A 234 14.08 6.18 13.92
C GLY A 234 15.56 6.59 13.98
N SER A 235 16.48 5.71 14.41
CA SER A 235 17.93 6.01 14.43
C SER A 235 18.58 6.15 13.04
N GLY A 236 17.84 5.87 11.96
CA GLY A 236 18.33 5.98 10.59
C GLY A 236 19.17 4.78 10.13
N LYS A 237 18.81 3.55 10.52
CA LYS A 237 19.46 2.31 10.02
C LYS A 237 19.57 2.24 8.50
N THR A 238 18.53 2.67 7.77
CA THR A 238 18.57 2.80 6.31
C THR A 238 19.71 3.72 5.86
N PHE A 239 19.90 4.87 6.51
CA PHE A 239 20.97 5.79 6.17
C PHE A 239 22.36 5.19 6.47
N VAL A 240 22.49 4.42 7.56
CA VAL A 240 23.70 3.63 7.85
C VAL A 240 23.97 2.62 6.73
N ALA A 241 22.95 1.96 6.20
CA ALA A 241 23.08 1.06 5.06
C ALA A 241 23.57 1.78 3.79
N LEU A 242 23.06 2.99 3.49
CA LEU A 242 23.57 3.82 2.38
C LEU A 242 25.07 4.11 2.56
N LEU A 243 25.50 4.49 3.78
CA LEU A 243 26.90 4.76 4.09
C LEU A 243 27.81 3.54 3.87
N ILE A 244 27.32 2.35 4.25
CA ILE A 244 28.02 1.08 4.02
C ILE A 244 28.12 0.79 2.53
N CYS A 245 27.02 0.94 1.77
CA CYS A 245 27.04 0.76 0.32
C CYS A 245 28.02 1.71 -0.37
N GLU A 246 28.04 3.00 0.00
CA GLU A 246 29.00 3.97 -0.54
C GLU A 246 30.46 3.52 -0.34
N HIS A 247 30.82 3.14 0.89
CA HIS A 247 32.17 2.65 1.19
C HIS A 247 32.47 1.33 0.46
N HIS A 248 31.48 0.44 0.36
CA HIS A 248 31.61 -0.82 -0.35
C HIS A 248 31.97 -0.60 -1.81
N PHE A 249 31.28 0.31 -2.51
CA PHE A 249 31.59 0.67 -3.90
C PHE A 249 32.95 1.36 -4.06
N GLN A 250 33.38 2.18 -3.10
CA GLN A 250 34.67 2.88 -3.16
C GLN A 250 35.87 1.93 -2.97
N ASN A 251 35.67 0.83 -2.26
CA ASN A 251 36.74 -0.11 -1.88
C ASN A 251 36.77 -1.40 -2.71
N VAL A 252 36.01 -1.46 -3.82
CA VAL A 252 36.01 -2.63 -4.71
C VAL A 252 37.38 -2.79 -5.38
N PRO A 253 38.01 -3.98 -5.33
CA PRO A 253 39.26 -4.23 -6.02
C PRO A 253 39.16 -3.98 -7.53
N ALA A 254 40.23 -3.45 -8.12
CA ALA A 254 40.28 -3.17 -9.56
C ALA A 254 39.97 -4.43 -10.38
N GLY A 255 39.02 -4.32 -11.31
CA GLY A 255 38.58 -5.43 -12.17
C GLY A 255 37.39 -6.24 -11.65
N GLN A 256 36.93 -5.99 -10.42
CA GLN A 256 35.66 -6.51 -9.92
C GLN A 256 34.55 -5.46 -10.02
N LYS A 257 33.31 -5.91 -10.25
CA LYS A 257 32.12 -5.07 -10.16
C LYS A 257 31.39 -5.42 -8.86
N ALA A 258 31.16 -4.44 -8.00
CA ALA A 258 30.28 -4.64 -6.87
C ALA A 258 28.82 -4.70 -7.33
N LYS A 259 28.06 -5.55 -6.67
CA LYS A 259 26.61 -5.63 -6.81
C LYS A 259 25.99 -5.78 -5.43
N VAL A 260 25.02 -4.92 -5.13
CA VAL A 260 24.36 -4.85 -3.82
C VAL A 260 22.92 -5.29 -3.97
N VAL A 261 22.44 -6.12 -3.04
CA VAL A 261 21.01 -6.36 -2.87
C VAL A 261 20.54 -5.87 -1.51
N PHE A 262 19.43 -5.12 -1.51
CA PHE A 262 18.71 -4.73 -0.32
C PHE A 262 17.39 -5.51 -0.26
N LEU A 263 17.22 -6.32 0.79
CA LEU A 263 16.05 -7.17 0.98
C LEU A 263 15.12 -6.53 2.01
N ALA A 264 13.86 -6.31 1.62
CA ALA A 264 12.81 -5.80 2.48
C ALA A 264 11.63 -6.78 2.53
N THR A 265 11.07 -7.01 3.71
CA THR A 265 10.03 -8.03 3.91
C THR A 265 8.65 -7.59 3.41
N LYS A 266 8.24 -6.35 3.69
CA LYS A 266 6.91 -5.81 3.34
C LYS A 266 6.97 -4.95 2.09
N VAL A 267 5.97 -5.04 1.21
CA VAL A 267 5.91 -4.27 -0.06
C VAL A 267 5.97 -2.75 0.16
N PRO A 268 5.25 -2.14 1.13
CA PRO A 268 5.36 -0.71 1.37
C PRO A 268 6.77 -0.28 1.80
N VAL A 269 7.44 -1.10 2.62
CA VAL A 269 8.82 -0.85 3.04
C VAL A 269 9.75 -0.97 1.83
N TYR A 270 9.59 -2.02 1.02
CA TYR A 270 10.34 -2.20 -0.23
C TYR A 270 10.23 -0.96 -1.14
N GLU A 271 9.03 -0.43 -1.40
CA GLU A 271 8.86 0.74 -2.28
C GLU A 271 9.52 1.99 -1.68
N GLN A 272 9.38 2.21 -0.37
CA GLN A 272 10.09 3.30 0.32
C GLN A 272 11.61 3.18 0.17
N GLN A 273 12.18 1.99 0.41
CA GLN A 273 13.62 1.78 0.30
C GLN A 273 14.09 1.94 -1.14
N LYS A 274 13.36 1.40 -2.13
CA LYS A 274 13.65 1.59 -3.56
C LYS A 274 13.76 3.07 -3.92
N ILE A 275 12.82 3.90 -3.48
CA ILE A 275 12.86 5.35 -3.71
C ILE A 275 14.11 5.97 -3.06
N VAL A 276 14.40 5.63 -1.80
CA VAL A 276 15.55 6.16 -1.07
C VAL A 276 16.87 5.80 -1.75
N PHE A 277 17.06 4.54 -2.14
CA PHE A 277 18.27 4.09 -2.83
C PHE A 277 18.41 4.72 -4.21
N LYS A 278 17.32 4.84 -4.98
CA LYS A 278 17.33 5.51 -6.29
C LYS A 278 17.77 6.97 -6.17
N GLN A 279 17.11 7.75 -5.33
CA GLN A 279 17.42 9.16 -5.10
C GLN A 279 18.88 9.36 -4.65
N HIS A 280 19.40 8.44 -3.84
CA HIS A 280 20.74 8.56 -3.29
C HIS A 280 21.84 8.21 -4.30
N PHE A 281 21.67 7.12 -5.08
CA PHE A 281 22.73 6.51 -5.89
C PHE A 281 22.64 6.78 -7.40
N GLU A 282 21.45 6.98 -7.98
CA GLU A 282 21.32 7.24 -9.44
C GLU A 282 22.05 8.52 -9.85
N ARG A 283 21.97 9.57 -9.02
CA ARG A 283 22.71 10.82 -9.20
C ARG A 283 24.25 10.68 -9.15
N ARG A 284 24.75 9.55 -8.65
CA ARG A 284 26.18 9.21 -8.57
C ARG A 284 26.61 8.27 -9.70
N GLY A 285 25.71 7.97 -10.64
CA GLY A 285 26.00 7.15 -11.82
C GLY A 285 25.77 5.64 -11.64
N TYR A 286 25.17 5.20 -10.53
CA TYR A 286 24.84 3.79 -10.32
C TYR A 286 23.46 3.44 -10.88
N SER A 287 23.34 2.23 -11.43
CA SER A 287 22.08 1.64 -11.88
C SER A 287 21.31 1.07 -10.68
N VAL A 288 20.16 1.66 -10.34
CA VAL A 288 19.32 1.23 -9.21
C VAL A 288 17.95 0.78 -9.70
N HIS A 289 17.66 -0.50 -9.51
CA HIS A 289 16.35 -1.07 -9.81
C HIS A 289 15.72 -1.70 -8.58
N GLY A 290 14.43 -2.02 -8.67
CA GLY A 290 13.81 -2.88 -7.68
C GLY A 290 12.72 -3.74 -8.30
N ILE A 291 12.46 -4.88 -7.65
CA ILE A 291 11.37 -5.78 -8.03
C ILE A 291 10.59 -6.23 -6.78
N SER A 292 9.26 -6.13 -6.88
CA SER A 292 8.30 -6.72 -5.94
C SER A 292 7.51 -7.84 -6.61
N GLY A 293 6.71 -8.57 -5.82
CA GLY A 293 5.85 -9.64 -6.34
C GLY A 293 4.92 -9.18 -7.46
N GLU A 294 4.42 -7.94 -7.39
CA GLU A 294 3.56 -7.31 -8.41
C GLU A 294 4.28 -7.14 -9.75
N THR A 295 5.54 -6.72 -9.72
CA THR A 295 6.33 -6.45 -10.93
C THR A 295 7.06 -7.68 -11.48
N ALA A 296 7.23 -8.73 -10.67
CA ALA A 296 8.06 -9.88 -11.00
C ALA A 296 7.54 -10.70 -12.20
N ALA A 297 6.23 -10.70 -12.45
CA ALA A 297 5.64 -11.42 -13.58
C ALA A 297 5.96 -10.78 -14.95
N ASN A 298 6.25 -9.48 -14.97
CA ASN A 298 6.35 -8.68 -16.20
C ASN A 298 7.81 -8.40 -16.61
N VAL A 299 8.80 -8.83 -15.82
CA VAL A 299 10.21 -8.48 -16.02
C VAL A 299 11.10 -9.71 -15.83
N SER A 300 12.14 -9.84 -16.65
CA SER A 300 13.19 -10.84 -16.45
C SER A 300 14.05 -10.46 -15.23
N VAL A 301 13.83 -11.15 -14.11
CA VAL A 301 14.61 -10.98 -12.86
C VAL A 301 16.11 -11.11 -13.11
N GLU A 302 16.51 -12.04 -13.99
CA GLU A 302 17.91 -12.29 -14.33
C GLU A 302 18.57 -11.06 -14.95
N LYS A 303 17.98 -10.54 -16.04
CA LYS A 303 18.50 -9.35 -16.73
C LYS A 303 18.51 -8.14 -15.81
N LEU A 304 17.43 -7.93 -15.05
CA LEU A 304 17.33 -6.81 -14.12
C LEU A 304 18.45 -6.84 -13.07
N ILE A 305 18.73 -8.00 -12.49
CA ILE A 305 19.84 -8.15 -11.54
C ILE A 305 21.18 -7.92 -12.24
N GLN A 306 21.39 -8.44 -13.46
CA GLN A 306 22.65 -8.25 -14.20
C GLN A 306 22.91 -6.77 -14.53
N ASP A 307 21.88 -6.03 -14.96
CA ASP A 307 21.95 -4.64 -15.40
C ASP A 307 21.96 -3.60 -14.24
N SER A 308 21.80 -4.07 -13.00
CA SER A 308 21.78 -3.21 -11.80
C SER A 308 23.08 -3.27 -11.02
N ASP A 309 23.54 -2.14 -10.49
CA ASP A 309 24.59 -2.09 -9.46
C ASP A 309 23.99 -2.31 -8.07
N ILE A 310 22.78 -1.75 -7.86
CA ILE A 310 21.99 -1.92 -6.63
C ILE A 310 20.61 -2.42 -7.01
N ILE A 311 20.16 -3.47 -6.32
CA ILE A 311 18.81 -3.97 -6.48
C ILE A 311 18.07 -4.06 -5.15
N VAL A 312 16.89 -3.45 -5.06
CA VAL A 312 16.00 -3.57 -3.90
C VAL A 312 14.95 -4.63 -4.21
N LEU A 313 14.72 -5.60 -3.32
CA LEU A 313 13.83 -6.74 -3.61
C LEU A 313 13.03 -7.20 -2.40
N THR A 314 11.89 -7.84 -2.65
CA THR A 314 11.30 -8.75 -1.65
C THR A 314 12.00 -10.11 -1.70
N PRO A 315 12.34 -10.73 -0.56
CA PRO A 315 13.21 -11.90 -0.53
C PRO A 315 12.63 -13.15 -1.21
N GLN A 316 11.30 -13.29 -1.24
CA GLN A 316 10.64 -14.42 -1.88
C GLN A 316 10.95 -14.51 -3.38
N ILE A 317 11.25 -13.38 -4.02
CA ILE A 317 11.61 -13.35 -5.45
C ILE A 317 12.94 -14.05 -5.67
N LEU A 318 13.96 -13.76 -4.87
CA LEU A 318 15.24 -14.47 -4.97
C LEU A 318 15.07 -15.96 -4.67
N VAL A 319 14.31 -16.32 -3.64
CA VAL A 319 14.01 -17.73 -3.31
C VAL A 319 13.38 -18.45 -4.52
N ASN A 320 12.37 -17.84 -5.14
CA ASN A 320 11.71 -18.40 -6.32
C ASN A 320 12.66 -18.51 -7.51
N THR A 321 13.50 -17.50 -7.73
CA THR A 321 14.48 -17.48 -8.82
C THR A 321 15.52 -18.59 -8.68
N PHE A 322 15.98 -18.86 -7.45
CA PHE A 322 16.85 -20.02 -7.17
C PHE A 322 16.12 -21.35 -7.35
N LYS A 323 14.87 -21.47 -6.88
CA LYS A 323 14.05 -22.70 -7.05
C LYS A 323 13.79 -23.01 -8.53
N GLN A 324 13.62 -21.99 -9.36
CA GLN A 324 13.44 -22.12 -10.82
C GLN A 324 14.74 -22.42 -11.56
N GLY A 325 15.90 -22.39 -10.90
CA GLY A 325 17.20 -22.64 -11.51
C GLY A 325 17.74 -21.49 -12.37
N LEU A 326 17.13 -20.30 -12.31
CA LEU A 326 17.56 -19.12 -13.07
C LEU A 326 18.87 -18.53 -12.54
N PHE A 327 19.13 -18.67 -11.24
CA PHE A 327 20.44 -18.41 -10.65
C PHE A 327 21.00 -19.65 -10.00
N SER A 328 22.29 -19.90 -10.23
CA SER A 328 23.02 -20.99 -9.61
C SER A 328 23.80 -20.55 -8.36
N SER A 329 24.01 -19.24 -8.15
CA SER A 329 24.85 -18.78 -7.04
C SER A 329 24.48 -17.40 -6.47
N LEU A 330 24.68 -17.23 -5.15
CA LEU A 330 24.61 -15.93 -4.48
C LEU A 330 25.88 -15.08 -4.71
N CYS A 331 26.95 -15.65 -5.27
CA CYS A 331 28.20 -14.94 -5.58
C CYS A 331 28.04 -13.85 -6.67
N ILE A 332 26.85 -13.71 -7.28
CA ILE A 332 26.53 -12.56 -8.14
C ILE A 332 26.50 -11.25 -7.34
N PHE A 333 26.20 -11.32 -6.04
CA PHE A 333 26.24 -10.20 -5.14
C PHE A 333 27.59 -10.13 -4.41
N THR A 334 28.02 -8.91 -4.12
CA THR A 334 29.17 -8.65 -3.25
C THR A 334 28.74 -8.18 -1.85
N LEU A 335 27.50 -7.71 -1.71
CA LEU A 335 26.91 -7.26 -0.45
C LEU A 335 25.41 -7.56 -0.44
N MET A 336 24.93 -8.21 0.61
CA MET A 336 23.51 -8.46 0.87
C MET A 336 23.09 -7.77 2.16
N ILE A 337 22.10 -6.89 2.06
CA ILE A 337 21.54 -6.16 3.20
C ILE A 337 20.15 -6.73 3.49
N PHE A 338 19.95 -7.20 4.71
CA PHE A 338 18.70 -7.77 5.19
C PHE A 338 18.02 -6.76 6.13
N ASP A 339 16.92 -6.15 5.68
CA ASP A 339 16.09 -5.31 6.54
C ASP A 339 15.16 -6.15 7.42
N GLU A 340 14.96 -5.73 8.66
CA GLU A 340 14.31 -6.52 9.72
C GLU A 340 14.87 -7.96 9.79
N CYS A 341 16.21 -8.07 9.85
CA CYS A 341 16.93 -9.34 9.71
C CYS A 341 16.67 -10.34 10.85
N HIS A 342 16.04 -9.93 11.95
CA HIS A 342 15.61 -10.83 13.03
C HIS A 342 14.64 -11.92 12.53
N ASN A 343 14.01 -11.72 11.37
CA ASN A 343 13.18 -12.72 10.70
C ASN A 343 13.96 -13.92 10.12
N THR A 344 15.30 -13.96 10.21
CA THR A 344 16.13 -15.04 9.64
C THR A 344 16.09 -16.30 10.51
N THR A 345 14.92 -16.91 10.61
CA THR A 345 14.67 -18.15 11.34
C THR A 345 13.60 -19.00 10.63
N GLY A 346 13.57 -20.30 10.93
CA GLY A 346 12.53 -21.21 10.43
C GLY A 346 12.40 -21.22 8.89
N ASN A 347 11.17 -21.11 8.40
CA ASN A 347 10.85 -21.14 6.97
C ASN A 347 10.84 -19.75 6.31
N HIS A 348 11.23 -18.69 7.04
CA HIS A 348 11.22 -17.34 6.47
C HIS A 348 12.18 -17.26 5.27
N PRO A 349 11.85 -16.53 4.20
CA PRO A 349 12.66 -16.46 2.98
C PRO A 349 14.13 -16.09 3.20
N TYR A 350 14.44 -15.23 4.19
CA TYR A 350 15.82 -14.94 4.56
C TYR A 350 16.59 -16.18 5.01
N ASN A 351 15.98 -17.04 5.83
CA ASN A 351 16.63 -18.25 6.32
C ASN A 351 16.85 -19.27 5.21
N VAL A 352 15.94 -19.31 4.22
CA VAL A 352 16.10 -20.14 3.01
C VAL A 352 17.30 -19.63 2.18
N LEU A 353 17.40 -18.32 1.95
CA LEU A 353 18.54 -17.72 1.25
C LEU A 353 19.86 -17.95 2.01
N MET A 354 19.85 -17.78 3.32
CA MET A 354 21.05 -17.96 4.13
C MET A 354 21.48 -19.42 4.28
N THR A 355 20.55 -20.38 4.31
CA THR A 355 20.88 -21.81 4.23
C THR A 355 21.69 -22.08 2.96
N ARG A 356 21.24 -21.54 1.81
CA ARG A 356 21.98 -21.65 0.55
C ARG A 356 23.35 -20.97 0.61
N TYR A 357 23.44 -19.77 1.18
CA TYR A 357 24.72 -19.09 1.40
C TYR A 357 25.69 -19.95 2.22
N LEU A 358 25.21 -20.56 3.29
CA LEU A 358 26.01 -21.40 4.18
C LEU A 358 26.44 -22.70 3.47
N GLU A 359 25.56 -23.35 2.71
CA GLU A 359 25.93 -24.48 1.84
C GLU A 359 27.08 -24.11 0.90
N GLN A 360 26.99 -22.94 0.24
CA GLN A 360 28.06 -22.46 -0.65
C GLN A 360 29.37 -22.18 0.08
N LYS A 361 29.30 -21.72 1.34
CA LYS A 361 30.46 -21.51 2.23
C LYS A 361 31.13 -22.83 2.61
N PHE A 362 30.34 -23.86 2.94
CA PHE A 362 30.84 -25.16 3.37
C PHE A 362 31.36 -26.02 2.20
N HIS A 363 30.75 -25.93 1.02
CA HIS A 363 31.10 -26.79 -0.11
C HIS A 363 32.33 -26.32 -0.92
N SER A 364 32.68 -25.03 -0.90
CA SER A 364 33.85 -24.54 -1.64
C SER A 364 34.43 -23.28 -0.99
N SER A 365 35.68 -23.38 -0.55
CA SER A 365 36.47 -22.24 -0.06
C SER A 365 36.91 -21.28 -1.16
N ALA A 366 36.69 -21.62 -2.43
CA ALA A 366 37.01 -20.77 -3.58
C ALA A 366 35.89 -19.78 -3.94
N ASN A 367 34.70 -19.90 -3.32
CA ASN A 367 33.58 -19.01 -3.60
C ASN A 367 33.76 -17.65 -2.90
N GLN A 368 33.76 -16.57 -3.68
CA GLN A 368 33.65 -15.21 -3.14
C GLN A 368 32.19 -14.94 -2.77
N LEU A 369 31.86 -15.21 -1.50
CA LEU A 369 30.54 -14.95 -0.96
C LEU A 369 30.31 -13.45 -0.70
N PRO A 370 29.06 -12.96 -0.82
CA PRO A 370 28.74 -11.59 -0.49
C PRO A 370 28.97 -11.32 1.01
N GLN A 371 29.38 -10.10 1.33
CA GLN A 371 29.28 -9.59 2.70
C GLN A 371 27.81 -9.53 3.14
N ILE A 372 27.53 -9.88 4.39
CA ILE A 372 26.19 -9.87 4.97
C ILE A 372 26.04 -8.72 5.95
N VAL A 373 25.01 -7.89 5.78
CA VAL A 373 24.63 -6.85 6.73
C VAL A 373 23.17 -7.04 7.13
N GLY A 374 22.91 -7.27 8.42
CA GLY A 374 21.57 -7.34 8.98
C GLY A 374 21.20 -6.03 9.67
N LEU A 375 20.01 -5.50 9.40
CA LEU A 375 19.45 -4.32 10.07
C LEU A 375 18.28 -4.76 10.94
N THR A 376 18.25 -4.36 12.21
CA THR A 376 17.09 -4.62 13.08
C THR A 376 16.94 -3.58 14.18
N ALA A 377 15.70 -3.35 14.61
CA ALA A 377 15.41 -2.57 15.83
C ALA A 377 15.72 -3.36 17.11
N SER A 378 15.54 -4.68 17.07
CA SER A 378 15.79 -5.61 18.18
C SER A 378 16.17 -6.98 17.63
N VAL A 379 17.06 -7.69 18.32
CA VAL A 379 17.44 -9.06 17.96
C VAL A 379 16.48 -10.11 18.53
N GLY A 380 15.50 -9.69 19.34
CA GLY A 380 14.58 -10.59 20.03
C GLY A 380 15.25 -11.36 21.17
N VAL A 381 14.43 -12.07 21.94
CA VAL A 381 14.88 -12.97 23.02
C VAL A 381 14.31 -14.39 22.89
N GLY A 382 13.53 -14.65 21.83
CA GLY A 382 12.79 -15.90 21.67
C GLY A 382 11.97 -16.25 22.91
N ASN A 383 12.06 -17.51 23.33
CA ASN A 383 11.42 -18.02 24.55
C ASN A 383 12.34 -17.99 25.78
N ALA A 384 13.43 -17.21 25.74
CA ALA A 384 14.43 -17.19 26.80
C ALA A 384 13.85 -16.65 28.12
N LYS A 385 14.13 -17.37 29.20
CA LYS A 385 13.80 -16.99 30.59
C LYS A 385 15.04 -16.51 31.36
N SER A 386 16.23 -16.70 30.78
CA SER A 386 17.50 -16.30 31.38
C SER A 386 18.39 -15.55 30.40
N ILE A 387 19.37 -14.82 30.93
CA ILE A 387 20.38 -14.11 30.12
C ILE A 387 21.18 -15.12 29.27
N LYS A 388 21.47 -16.31 29.82
CA LYS A 388 22.20 -17.35 29.09
C LYS A 388 21.41 -17.84 27.87
N GLU A 389 20.13 -18.18 28.06
CA GLU A 389 19.25 -18.57 26.96
C GLU A 389 19.08 -17.43 25.93
N THR A 390 19.10 -16.18 26.38
CA THR A 390 19.07 -15.01 25.49
C THR A 390 20.34 -14.92 24.64
N ILE A 391 21.51 -15.16 25.25
CA ILE A 391 22.79 -15.21 24.51
C ILE A 391 22.75 -16.34 23.48
N ASP A 392 22.28 -17.53 23.85
CA ASP A 392 22.16 -18.68 22.94
C ASP A 392 21.21 -18.36 21.76
N HIS A 393 20.09 -17.67 22.02
CA HIS A 393 19.17 -17.19 20.99
C HIS A 393 19.85 -16.20 20.03
N ILE A 394 20.53 -15.18 20.56
CA ILE A 394 21.25 -14.18 19.75
C ILE A 394 22.36 -14.84 18.92
N CYS A 395 23.11 -15.77 19.51
CA CYS A 395 24.13 -16.54 18.82
C CYS A 395 23.53 -17.38 17.69
N THR A 396 22.36 -17.97 17.89
CA THR A 396 21.64 -18.74 16.86
C THR A 396 21.25 -17.85 15.68
N LEU A 397 20.70 -16.66 15.95
CA LEU A 397 20.40 -15.68 14.90
C LEU A 397 21.68 -15.25 14.14
N CYS A 398 22.76 -14.99 14.87
CA CYS A 398 24.05 -14.63 14.29
C CYS A 398 24.62 -15.78 13.43
N SER A 399 24.46 -17.04 13.84
CA SER A 399 24.89 -18.19 13.05
C SER A 399 24.08 -18.36 11.76
N ASN A 400 22.77 -18.09 11.81
CA ASN A 400 21.93 -18.16 10.61
C ASN A 400 22.35 -17.12 9.57
N LEU A 401 22.75 -15.93 10.01
CA LEU A 401 23.18 -14.83 9.13
C LEU A 401 24.70 -14.79 8.87
N ASP A 402 25.47 -15.75 9.40
CA ASP A 402 26.94 -15.78 9.32
C ASP A 402 27.62 -14.48 9.83
N ILE A 403 27.14 -13.97 10.96
CA ILE A 403 27.57 -12.68 11.54
C ILE A 403 28.88 -12.82 12.30
N HIS A 404 29.81 -11.89 12.05
CA HIS A 404 31.09 -11.76 12.74
C HIS A 404 31.09 -10.66 13.82
N ALA A 405 30.22 -9.65 13.69
CA ALA A 405 30.12 -8.55 14.66
C ALA A 405 28.67 -8.09 14.87
N ILE A 406 28.27 -7.89 16.12
CA ILE A 406 27.02 -7.19 16.47
C ILE A 406 27.36 -5.73 16.74
N SER A 407 26.89 -4.84 15.88
CA SER A 407 27.11 -3.39 15.96
C SER A 407 25.95 -2.72 16.69
N THR A 408 26.26 -2.05 17.80
CA THR A 408 25.32 -1.27 18.62
C THR A 408 25.98 0.03 19.03
N VAL A 409 25.19 1.08 19.30
CA VAL A 409 25.73 2.35 19.80
C VAL A 409 26.23 2.19 21.24
N ARG A 410 27.53 2.35 21.44
CA ARG A 410 28.25 2.22 22.72
C ARG A 410 28.92 3.51 23.12
N GLU A 411 29.72 4.10 22.22
CA GLU A 411 30.51 5.30 22.49
C GLU A 411 29.64 6.56 22.36
N ASN A 412 28.74 6.59 21.37
CA ASN A 412 27.94 7.77 21.06
C ASN A 412 26.50 7.69 21.60
N LYS A 413 26.31 7.12 22.80
CA LYS A 413 24.96 6.96 23.40
C LYS A 413 24.26 8.29 23.64
N GLU A 414 24.99 9.30 24.11
CA GLU A 414 24.44 10.64 24.35
C GLU A 414 23.96 11.30 23.05
N ASP A 415 24.71 11.10 21.95
CA ASP A 415 24.34 11.58 20.62
C ASP A 415 23.03 10.91 20.17
N LEU A 416 22.93 9.57 20.27
CA LEU A 416 21.71 8.85 19.93
C LEU A 416 20.51 9.30 20.77
N GLN A 417 20.68 9.49 22.09
CA GLN A 417 19.59 9.90 22.99
C GLN A 417 19.02 11.28 22.65
N ARG A 418 19.84 12.22 22.15
CA ARG A 418 19.37 13.54 21.70
C ARG A 418 18.41 13.47 20.51
N PHE A 419 18.50 12.41 19.71
CA PHE A 419 17.65 12.18 18.54
C PHE A 419 16.58 11.10 18.78
N SER A 420 16.56 10.49 19.96
CA SER A 420 15.65 9.41 20.33
C SER A 420 15.00 9.72 21.66
N ASN A 421 13.93 10.53 21.63
CA ASN A 421 13.10 10.82 22.79
C ASN A 421 12.23 9.61 23.13
N LYS A 422 12.80 8.58 23.79
CA LYS A 422 12.01 7.45 24.30
C LYS A 422 11.20 7.94 25.50
N PRO A 423 9.87 8.04 25.43
CA PRO A 423 9.07 8.55 26.53
C PRO A 423 9.09 7.59 27.72
N GLU A 424 9.07 8.12 28.94
CA GLU A 424 8.84 7.32 30.12
C GLU A 424 7.37 6.85 30.15
N THR A 425 7.15 5.54 30.05
CA THR A 425 5.80 4.96 30.06
C THR A 425 5.39 4.62 31.50
N HIS A 426 4.36 5.28 32.00
CA HIS A 426 3.76 4.96 33.29
C HIS A 426 2.50 4.09 33.11
N VAL A 427 2.62 2.80 33.40
CA VAL A 427 1.48 1.87 33.36
C VAL A 427 0.62 2.06 34.62
N ARG A 428 -0.66 2.41 34.43
CA ARG A 428 -1.63 2.56 35.52
C ARG A 428 -2.73 1.52 35.40
N TRP A 429 -2.87 0.69 36.43
CA TRP A 429 -3.95 -0.27 36.52
C TRP A 429 -5.25 0.43 36.90
N VAL A 430 -6.29 0.25 36.08
CA VAL A 430 -7.63 0.82 36.30
C VAL A 430 -8.64 -0.29 36.48
N LYS A 431 -9.56 -0.14 37.43
CA LYS A 431 -10.64 -1.11 37.64
C LYS A 431 -11.61 -1.07 36.45
N LYS A 432 -11.98 -2.24 35.94
CA LYS A 432 -13.08 -2.38 34.98
C LYS A 432 -14.43 -2.30 35.70
N ARG A 433 -15.50 -1.96 34.98
CA ARG A 433 -16.87 -2.06 35.51
C ARG A 433 -17.17 -3.53 35.83
N VAL A 434 -17.77 -3.79 36.99
CA VAL A 434 -18.09 -5.17 37.43
C VAL A 434 -19.24 -5.76 36.60
N GLN A 435 -20.19 -4.91 36.19
CA GLN A 435 -21.34 -5.29 35.36
C GLN A 435 -21.50 -4.27 34.23
N ASN A 436 -21.89 -4.74 33.04
CA ASN A 436 -22.16 -3.90 31.88
C ASN A 436 -23.32 -4.46 31.05
N HIS A 437 -24.55 -4.27 31.54
CA HIS A 437 -25.77 -4.76 30.87
C HIS A 437 -25.94 -4.23 29.44
N PHE A 438 -25.41 -3.04 29.14
CA PHE A 438 -25.41 -2.54 27.77
C PHE A 438 -24.58 -3.44 26.84
N ALA A 439 -23.39 -3.87 27.28
CA ALA A 439 -22.57 -4.80 26.50
C ALA A 439 -23.27 -6.15 26.32
N ASP A 440 -23.95 -6.65 27.35
CA ASP A 440 -24.69 -7.92 27.27
C ASP A 440 -25.79 -7.85 26.20
N ILE A 441 -26.58 -6.76 26.21
CA ILE A 441 -27.67 -6.55 25.25
C ILE A 441 -27.13 -6.42 23.82
N ILE A 442 -26.12 -5.58 23.60
CA ILE A 442 -25.54 -5.38 22.26
C ILE A 442 -24.90 -6.67 21.74
N SER A 443 -24.20 -7.43 22.59
CA SER A 443 -23.60 -8.71 22.20
C SER A 443 -24.67 -9.74 21.80
N GLY A 444 -25.82 -9.73 22.47
CA GLY A 444 -26.99 -10.53 22.08
C GLY A 444 -27.51 -10.16 20.69
N LEU A 445 -27.73 -8.87 20.44
CA LEU A 445 -28.18 -8.38 19.13
C LEU A 445 -27.17 -8.68 18.01
N MET A 446 -25.87 -8.56 18.28
CA MET A 446 -24.82 -8.94 17.32
C MET A 446 -24.89 -10.43 16.98
N SER A 447 -25.05 -11.29 18.00
CA SER A 447 -25.16 -12.74 17.80
C SER A 447 -26.39 -13.13 16.96
N GLU A 448 -27.54 -12.48 17.21
CA GLU A 448 -28.75 -12.66 16.42
C GLU A 448 -28.54 -12.18 14.96
N THR A 449 -27.88 -11.03 14.78
CA THR A 449 -27.56 -10.47 13.47
C THR A 449 -26.63 -11.39 12.68
N GLU A 450 -25.58 -11.95 13.31
CA GLU A 450 -24.70 -12.94 12.69
C GLU A 450 -25.45 -14.22 12.32
N ALA A 451 -26.38 -14.69 13.16
CA ALA A 451 -27.21 -15.86 12.86
C ALA A 451 -28.15 -15.63 11.67
N VAL A 452 -28.68 -14.40 11.51
CA VAL A 452 -29.45 -14.00 10.33
C VAL A 452 -28.54 -13.92 9.10
N MET A 453 -27.36 -13.30 9.23
CA MET A 453 -26.38 -13.18 8.15
C MET A 453 -26.00 -14.55 7.56
N ARG A 454 -25.73 -15.56 8.40
CA ARG A 454 -25.41 -16.94 7.97
C ARG A 454 -26.54 -17.63 7.21
N LYS A 455 -27.80 -17.21 7.40
CA LYS A 455 -28.95 -17.74 6.64
C LYS A 455 -29.08 -17.09 5.26
N ILE A 456 -28.70 -15.82 5.14
CA ILE A 456 -28.81 -15.03 3.89
C ILE A 456 -27.63 -15.34 2.97
N TYR A 457 -26.42 -15.37 3.54
CA TYR A 457 -25.18 -15.65 2.84
C TYR A 457 -24.71 -17.02 3.28
N SER A 458 -25.12 -18.06 2.56
CA SER A 458 -24.55 -19.40 2.73
C SER A 458 -23.10 -19.35 2.25
N VAL A 459 -22.18 -19.07 3.17
CA VAL A 459 -20.73 -19.25 2.96
C VAL A 459 -20.41 -20.73 2.99
#